data_AF-A0A7J5Y6Q9-F1
#
_entry.id   AF-A0A7J5Y6Q9-F1
#
_cell.length_a   1.000
_cell.length_b   1.000
_cell.length_c   1.000
_cell.angle_alpha   90.00
_cell.angle_beta   90.00
_cell.angle_gamma   90.00
#
_symmetry.space_group_name_H-M   'P 1'
#
loop_
_entity.id
_entity.type
_entity.pdbx_description
1 polymer ?
#
loop_
_entity_poly.entity_id
_entity_poly.type
_entity_poly.pdbx_seq_one_letter_code
_entity_poly.pdbx_strand_id
1 'polypeptide(L)'
;MPLELDFLREGQNSEKVANMLAHFPFLKVPKIHWDLSTKRILTMEFAEGGQVNDREYMKKHGIDVNEISENLGKIYSEMIFVRGFVHCDPHPGNVLVRKCPKSKKTEITLLDHGDMSGVERYSRRLGAGDLFALFACVLTARSWTAVNAGISSVPVTHLR
;
A
#
# COMPACT_ATOMS: atom_id res chain seq x y z
N MET A 1 18.86 -18.20 -6.10
CA MET A 1 18.70 -17.58 -4.76
C MET A 1 17.23 -17.25 -4.58
N PRO A 2 16.67 -17.35 -3.36
CA PRO A 2 15.32 -16.89 -3.07
C PRO A 2 15.12 -15.46 -3.57
N LEU A 3 13.96 -15.16 -4.19
CA LEU A 3 13.67 -13.82 -4.72
C LEU A 3 13.66 -12.74 -3.62
N GLU A 4 13.41 -13.13 -2.37
CA GLU A 4 13.41 -12.27 -1.17
C GLU A 4 14.80 -11.77 -0.73
N LEU A 5 15.89 -12.20 -1.36
CA LEU A 5 17.26 -11.79 -1.02
C LEU A 5 17.90 -10.84 -2.05
N ASP A 6 17.11 -10.27 -2.97
CA ASP A 6 17.58 -9.25 -3.91
C ASP A 6 16.88 -7.91 -3.67
N PHE A 7 17.48 -7.10 -2.79
CA PHE A 7 16.96 -5.79 -2.43
C PHE A 7 16.95 -4.77 -3.57
N LEU A 8 17.66 -5.01 -4.67
CA LEU A 8 17.53 -4.14 -5.84
C LEU A 8 16.14 -4.28 -6.48
N ARG A 9 15.56 -5.49 -6.43
CA ARG A 9 14.19 -5.72 -6.91
C ARG A 9 13.17 -5.07 -6.00
N GLU A 10 13.38 -5.13 -4.69
CA GLU A 10 12.55 -4.41 -3.72
C GLU A 10 12.60 -2.89 -3.93
N GLY A 11 13.78 -2.32 -4.19
CA GLY A 11 13.90 -0.90 -4.54
C GLY A 11 13.15 -0.54 -5.83
N GLN A 12 13.24 -1.38 -6.87
CA GLN A 12 12.54 -1.16 -8.14
C GLN A 12 11.02 -1.26 -7.95
N ASN A 13 10.60 -2.16 -7.08
CA ASN A 13 9.22 -2.32 -6.70
C ASN A 13 8.70 -1.10 -5.92
N SER A 14 9.50 -0.57 -4.99
CA SER A 14 9.20 0.67 -4.28
C SER A 14 8.92 1.83 -5.24
N GLU A 15 9.77 2.03 -6.25
CA GLU A 15 9.56 3.08 -7.26
C GLU A 15 8.31 2.86 -8.11
N LYS A 16 7.99 1.60 -8.46
CA LYS A 16 6.74 1.26 -9.16
C LYS A 16 5.52 1.60 -8.31
N VAL A 17 5.53 1.24 -7.02
CA VAL A 17 4.44 1.56 -6.09
C VAL A 17 4.30 3.07 -5.92
N ALA A 18 5.42 3.79 -5.79
CA ALA A 18 5.42 5.25 -5.70
C ALA A 18 4.72 5.90 -6.90
N ASN A 19 5.04 5.45 -8.12
CA ASN A 19 4.43 5.97 -9.34
C ASN A 19 2.95 5.58 -9.47
N MET A 20 2.62 4.34 -9.14
CA MET A 20 1.26 3.80 -9.21
C MET A 20 0.30 4.53 -8.27
N LEU A 21 0.77 4.83 -7.06
CA LEU A 21 -0.03 5.43 -6.00
C LEU A 21 0.18 6.95 -5.85
N ALA A 22 0.90 7.58 -6.77
CA ALA A 22 1.25 9.00 -6.74
C ALA A 22 0.04 9.95 -6.63
N HIS A 23 -1.14 9.49 -7.02
CA HIS A 23 -2.39 10.24 -6.94
C HIS A 23 -2.96 10.34 -5.51
N PHE A 24 -2.45 9.55 -4.55
CA PHE A 24 -2.83 9.65 -3.14
C PHE A 24 -1.99 10.71 -2.42
N PRO A 25 -2.53 11.90 -2.10
CA PRO A 25 -1.74 13.00 -1.53
C PRO A 25 -1.29 12.76 -0.08
N PHE A 26 -1.84 11.74 0.58
CA PHE A 26 -1.51 11.33 1.95
C PHE A 26 -0.47 10.21 2.00
N LEU A 27 -0.08 9.65 0.85
CA LEU A 27 0.89 8.56 0.78
C LEU A 27 2.28 9.10 0.43
N LYS A 28 3.29 8.61 1.13
CA LYS A 28 4.70 8.77 0.80
C LYS A 28 5.35 7.40 0.63
N VAL A 29 6.14 7.27 -0.42
CA VAL A 29 7.08 6.15 -0.59
C VAL A 29 8.49 6.75 -0.58
N PRO A 30 9.39 6.31 0.30
CA PRO A 30 10.75 6.82 0.37
C PRO A 30 11.49 6.68 -0.96
N LYS A 31 12.24 7.72 -1.35
CA LYS A 31 13.09 7.63 -2.53
C LYS A 31 14.26 6.67 -2.30
N ILE A 32 14.55 5.79 -3.25
CA ILE A 32 15.70 4.88 -3.17
C ILE A 32 17.00 5.63 -3.49
N HIS A 33 18.04 5.39 -2.70
CA HIS A 33 19.40 5.85 -2.96
C HIS A 33 20.19 4.72 -3.64
N TRP A 34 20.10 4.66 -4.97
CA TRP A 34 20.69 3.59 -5.78
C TRP A 34 22.21 3.47 -5.64
N ASP A 35 22.91 4.60 -5.53
CA ASP A 35 24.38 4.64 -5.34
C ASP A 35 24.83 4.02 -4.01
N LEU A 36 23.91 3.90 -3.04
CA LEU A 36 24.13 3.32 -1.72
C LEU A 36 23.42 1.96 -1.54
N SER A 37 22.86 1.40 -2.61
CA SER A 37 22.08 0.17 -2.57
C SER A 37 22.78 -0.96 -3.32
N THR A 38 22.67 -2.17 -2.79
CA THR A 38 23.20 -3.39 -3.36
C THR A 38 22.15 -4.50 -3.26
N LYS A 39 22.44 -5.70 -3.77
CA LYS A 39 21.55 -6.85 -3.60
C LYS A 39 21.27 -7.22 -2.14
N ARG A 40 22.15 -6.83 -1.20
CA ARG A 40 22.08 -7.18 0.22
C ARG A 40 21.83 -6.00 1.16
N ILE A 41 21.76 -4.77 0.63
CA ILE A 41 21.47 -3.57 1.41
C ILE A 41 20.59 -2.66 0.54
N LEU A 42 19.40 -2.30 1.02
CA LEU A 42 18.58 -1.25 0.42
C LEU A 42 18.74 0.04 1.24
N THR A 43 19.10 1.14 0.57
CA THR A 43 19.17 2.46 1.21
C THR A 43 18.10 3.37 0.63
N MET A 44 17.33 4.03 1.49
CA MET A 44 16.20 4.89 1.10
C MET A 44 16.14 6.17 1.92
N GLU A 45 15.35 7.13 1.45
CA GLU A 45 15.09 8.40 2.14
C GLU A 45 14.63 8.14 3.57
N PHE A 46 15.22 8.85 4.52
CA PHE A 46 14.81 8.73 5.91
C PHE A 46 13.37 9.24 6.09
N ALA A 47 12.51 8.39 6.66
CA ALA A 47 11.13 8.71 6.97
C ALA A 47 10.95 8.88 8.48
N GLU A 48 10.53 10.06 8.89
CA GLU A 48 10.12 10.32 10.26
C GLU A 48 8.66 9.89 10.47
N GLY A 49 8.36 9.37 11.66
CA GLY A 49 7.01 8.99 12.06
C GLY A 49 6.98 8.01 13.22
N GLY A 50 5.78 7.77 13.73
CA GLY A 50 5.50 6.66 14.64
C GLY A 50 4.97 5.46 13.87
N GLN A 51 5.09 4.26 14.42
CA GLN A 51 4.49 3.08 13.81
C GLN A 51 2.96 3.18 13.81
N VAL A 52 2.31 2.58 12.82
CA VAL A 52 0.84 2.61 12.68
C VAL A 52 0.10 1.94 13.86
N ASN A 53 0.77 1.16 14.69
CA ASN A 53 0.18 0.56 15.90
C ASN A 53 0.45 1.39 17.17
N ASP A 54 1.22 2.48 17.09
CA ASP A 54 1.55 3.33 18.23
C ASP A 54 0.44 4.35 18.53
N ARG A 55 -0.50 3.93 19.38
CA ARG A 55 -1.63 4.77 19.80
C ARG A 55 -1.21 6.00 20.62
N GLU A 56 -0.14 5.90 21.39
CA GLU A 56 0.34 7.01 22.21
C GLU A 56 0.93 8.11 21.33
N TYR A 57 1.74 7.71 20.34
CA TYR A 57 2.27 8.62 19.33
C TYR A 57 1.14 9.31 18.57
N MET A 58 0.13 8.57 18.10
CA MET A 58 -1.00 9.17 17.39
C MET A 58 -1.76 10.19 18.24
N LYS A 59 -2.04 9.85 19.50
CA LYS A 59 -2.71 10.77 20.44
C LYS A 59 -1.88 12.02 20.69
N LYS A 60 -0.57 11.87 20.92
CA LYS A 60 0.37 12.98 21.17
C LYS A 60 0.47 13.93 19.98
N HIS A 61 0.39 13.42 18.75
CA HIS A 61 0.50 14.21 17.53
C HIS A 61 -0.85 14.61 16.92
N GLY A 62 -1.96 14.27 17.59
CA GLY A 62 -3.32 14.55 17.13
C GLY A 62 -3.63 13.93 15.77
N ILE A 63 -3.16 12.70 15.54
CA ILE A 63 -3.44 11.92 14.33
C ILE A 63 -4.72 11.12 14.57
N ASP A 64 -5.67 11.17 13.63
CA ASP A 64 -6.90 10.40 13.71
C ASP A 64 -6.68 8.98 13.18
N VAL A 65 -6.88 7.99 14.06
CA VAL A 65 -6.72 6.57 13.74
C VAL A 65 -7.72 6.12 12.67
N ASN A 66 -8.92 6.71 12.64
CA ASN A 66 -9.94 6.39 11.66
C ASN A 66 -9.54 6.90 10.27
N GLU A 67 -8.99 8.12 10.19
CA GLU A 67 -8.44 8.66 8.94
C GLU A 67 -7.31 7.77 8.39
N ILE A 68 -6.40 7.33 9.26
CA ILE A 68 -5.33 6.39 8.90
C ILE A 68 -5.90 5.08 8.35
N SER A 69 -6.88 4.51 9.05
CA SER A 69 -7.49 3.23 8.67
C SER A 69 -8.21 3.33 7.32
N GLU A 70 -8.94 4.42 7.08
CA GLU A 70 -9.62 4.67 5.81
C GLU A 70 -8.61 4.84 4.66
N ASN A 71 -7.54 5.61 4.88
CA ASN A 71 -6.51 5.86 3.89
C ASN A 71 -5.69 4.61 3.55
N LEU A 72 -5.36 3.77 4.56
CA LEU A 72 -4.76 2.46 4.32
C LEU A 72 -5.70 1.56 3.54
N GLY A 73 -6.99 1.56 3.88
CA GLY A 73 -8.02 0.85 3.13
C GLY A 73 -8.03 1.24 1.64
N LYS A 74 -7.94 2.53 1.33
CA LYS A 74 -7.83 3.03 -0.06
C LYS A 74 -6.58 2.53 -0.77
N ILE A 75 -5.42 2.61 -0.11
CA ILE A 75 -4.13 2.15 -0.67
C ILE A 75 -4.17 0.66 -0.99
N TYR A 76 -4.55 -0.18 -0.02
CA TYR A 76 -4.65 -1.63 -0.24
C TYR A 76 -5.72 -1.99 -1.27
N SER A 77 -6.83 -1.24 -1.31
CA SER A 77 -7.88 -1.45 -2.31
C SER A 77 -7.39 -1.16 -3.73
N GLU A 78 -6.66 -0.07 -3.96
CA GLU A 78 -6.08 0.23 -5.27
C GLU A 78 -5.10 -0.88 -5.69
N MET A 79 -4.20 -1.29 -4.79
CA MET A 79 -3.23 -2.37 -5.07
C MET A 79 -3.94 -3.68 -5.45
N ILE A 80 -4.84 -4.16 -4.58
CA ILE A 80 -5.52 -5.44 -4.77
C ILE A 80 -6.47 -5.39 -5.97
N PHE A 81 -7.37 -4.40 -6.02
CA PHE A 81 -8.53 -4.42 -6.91
C PHE A 81 -8.32 -3.74 -8.26
N VAL A 82 -7.47 -2.72 -8.34
CA VAL A 82 -7.22 -1.99 -9.60
C VAL A 82 -5.99 -2.55 -10.30
N ARG A 83 -4.98 -2.93 -9.53
CA ARG A 83 -3.66 -3.28 -10.05
C ARG A 83 -3.41 -4.78 -10.05
N GLY A 84 -4.20 -5.54 -9.29
CA GLY A 84 -4.19 -7.00 -9.31
C GLY A 84 -3.01 -7.63 -8.56
N PHE A 85 -2.34 -6.88 -7.69
CA PHE A 85 -1.24 -7.37 -6.87
C PHE A 85 -1.23 -6.70 -5.49
N VAL A 86 -0.77 -7.39 -4.46
CA VAL A 86 -0.60 -6.80 -3.14
C VAL A 86 0.75 -7.22 -2.59
N HIS A 87 1.65 -6.27 -2.37
CA HIS A 87 2.85 -6.59 -1.62
C HIS A 87 3.43 -5.35 -0.97
N CYS A 88 2.83 -5.01 0.17
CA CYS A 88 3.52 -4.45 1.31
C CYS A 88 3.31 -5.50 2.39
N ASP A 89 4.35 -5.95 3.10
CA ASP A 89 4.08 -6.64 4.37
C ASP A 89 3.32 -5.64 5.25
N PRO A 90 2.01 -5.87 5.53
CA PRO A 90 1.20 -4.93 6.29
C PRO A 90 1.59 -4.92 7.77
N HIS A 91 2.69 -5.60 8.13
CA HIS A 91 3.28 -5.52 9.44
C HIS A 91 3.41 -4.05 9.87
N PRO A 92 2.94 -3.70 11.08
CA PRO A 92 2.96 -2.31 11.55
C PRO A 92 4.34 -1.64 11.51
N GLY A 93 5.41 -2.42 11.49
CA GLY A 93 6.79 -1.94 11.36
C GLY A 93 7.13 -1.31 10.01
N ASN A 94 6.40 -1.65 8.94
CA ASN A 94 6.65 -1.13 7.59
C ASN A 94 5.75 0.06 7.22
N VAL A 95 4.91 0.49 8.16
CA VAL A 95 3.96 1.60 7.97
C VAL A 95 4.22 2.65 9.04
N LEU A 96 4.77 3.78 8.62
CA LEU A 96 4.94 4.94 9.48
C LEU A 96 3.82 5.94 9.25
N VAL A 97 3.41 6.61 10.33
CA VAL A 97 2.44 7.70 10.30
C VAL A 97 3.07 8.96 10.89
N ARG A 98 2.84 10.09 10.23
CA ARG A 98 3.21 11.39 10.80
C ARG A 98 2.23 12.48 10.38
N LYS A 99 2.30 13.60 11.09
CA LYS A 99 1.64 14.83 10.68
C LYS A 99 2.65 15.66 9.92
N CYS A 100 2.40 15.93 8.64
CA CYS A 100 3.32 16.69 7.81
C CYS A 100 3.54 18.09 8.44
N PRO A 101 4.79 18.50 8.72
CA PRO A 101 5.06 19.76 9.43
C PRO A 101 4.49 20.99 8.70
N LYS A 102 4.51 20.98 7.36
CA LYS A 102 4.09 22.08 6.49
C LYS A 102 2.57 22.13 6.30
N SER A 103 1.96 21.01 5.91
CA SER A 103 0.53 20.97 5.57
C SER A 103 -0.38 20.67 6.76
N LYS A 104 0.18 20.21 7.89
CA LYS A 104 -0.54 19.67 9.06
C LYS A 104 -1.48 18.49 8.73
N LYS A 105 -1.43 17.97 7.51
CA LYS A 105 -2.18 16.78 7.09
C LYS A 105 -1.47 15.52 7.57
N THR A 106 -2.27 14.49 7.79
CA THR A 106 -1.79 13.14 8.09
C THR A 106 -1.11 12.55 6.84
N GLU A 107 0.06 11.96 7.03
CA GLU A 107 0.83 11.29 5.98
C GLU A 107 1.18 9.86 6.43
N ILE A 108 1.02 8.91 5.51
CA ILE A 108 1.38 7.51 5.67
C ILE A 108 2.61 7.26 4.82
N THR A 109 3.65 6.65 5.41
CA THR A 109 4.85 6.23 4.68
C THR A 109 4.93 4.70 4.64
N LEU A 110 5.07 4.13 3.44
CA LEU A 110 5.25 2.70 3.21
C LEU A 110 6.72 2.38 2.97
N LEU A 111 7.32 1.55 3.83
CA LEU A 111 8.75 1.24 3.81
C LEU A 111 9.11 -0.02 3.02
N ASP A 112 8.20 -1.00 2.94
CA ASP A 112 8.46 -2.31 2.35
C ASP A 112 7.57 -2.56 1.12
N HIS A 113 8.22 -3.03 0.05
CA HIS A 113 7.65 -3.31 -1.26
C HIS A 113 8.32 -4.54 -1.92
N GLY A 114 8.58 -5.63 -1.19
CA GLY A 114 9.18 -6.90 -1.69
C GLY A 114 8.57 -7.57 -2.95
N ASP A 115 8.50 -8.90 -3.07
CA ASP A 115 8.26 -9.59 -4.37
C ASP A 115 6.83 -9.44 -4.97
N MET A 116 6.57 -8.28 -5.58
CA MET A 116 5.35 -7.99 -6.34
C MET A 116 5.11 -8.95 -7.51
N SER A 117 6.17 -9.45 -8.14
CA SER A 117 6.06 -10.33 -9.33
C SER A 117 5.58 -11.74 -8.98
N GLY A 118 6.00 -12.26 -7.83
CA GLY A 118 5.45 -13.49 -7.26
C GLY A 118 3.97 -13.33 -6.96
N VAL A 119 3.59 -12.25 -6.25
CA VAL A 119 2.20 -12.06 -5.83
C VAL A 119 1.24 -11.88 -7.02
N GLU A 120 1.59 -11.06 -8.01
CA GLU A 120 0.76 -10.91 -9.22
C GLU A 120 0.46 -12.27 -9.88
N ARG A 121 1.49 -13.12 -9.99
CA ARG A 121 1.36 -14.47 -10.56
C ARG A 121 0.42 -15.35 -9.74
N TYR A 122 0.48 -15.30 -8.42
CA TYR A 122 -0.41 -16.09 -7.55
C TYR A 122 -1.84 -15.54 -7.53
N SER A 123 -2.02 -14.22 -7.44
CA SER A 123 -3.33 -13.56 -7.48
C SER A 123 -4.11 -13.87 -8.76
N ARG A 124 -3.43 -13.82 -9.92
CA ARG A 124 -4.03 -14.21 -11.21
C ARG A 124 -4.41 -15.70 -11.25
N ARG A 125 -3.60 -16.58 -10.66
CA ARG A 125 -3.89 -18.03 -10.58
C ARG A 125 -5.04 -18.37 -9.64
N LEU A 126 -5.27 -17.56 -8.62
CA LEU A 126 -6.35 -17.75 -7.65
C LEU A 126 -7.70 -17.16 -8.12
N GLY A 127 -7.76 -16.52 -9.30
CA GLY A 127 -8.97 -15.83 -9.76
C GLY A 127 -9.32 -14.62 -8.90
N ALA A 128 -8.33 -14.03 -8.19
CA ALA A 128 -8.58 -12.96 -7.22
C ALA A 128 -9.16 -11.68 -7.84
N GLY A 129 -9.08 -11.52 -9.17
CA GLY A 129 -9.79 -10.46 -9.89
C GLY A 129 -11.32 -10.53 -9.77
N ASP A 130 -11.89 -11.73 -9.56
CA ASP A 130 -13.34 -11.95 -9.43
C ASP A 130 -13.84 -11.86 -7.96
N LEU A 131 -12.92 -11.77 -6.98
CA LEU A 131 -13.24 -11.71 -5.54
C LEU A 131 -13.57 -10.30 -5.03
N PHE A 132 -13.60 -9.31 -5.92
CA PHE A 132 -13.85 -7.90 -5.61
C PHE A 132 -15.11 -7.67 -4.77
N ALA A 133 -16.24 -8.25 -5.18
CA ALA A 133 -17.49 -8.09 -4.44
C ALA A 133 -17.49 -8.86 -3.12
N LEU A 134 -16.82 -10.02 -3.02
CA LEU A 134 -16.78 -10.82 -1.79
C LEU A 134 -15.99 -10.10 -0.70
N PHE A 135 -14.82 -9.55 -1.05
CA PHE A 135 -13.96 -8.87 -0.08
C PHE A 135 -14.51 -7.51 0.34
N ALA A 136 -15.12 -6.75 -0.58
CA ALA A 136 -15.84 -5.54 -0.23
C ALA A 136 -17.03 -5.83 0.69
N CYS A 137 -17.72 -6.97 0.53
CA CYS A 137 -18.74 -7.41 1.49
C CYS A 137 -18.14 -7.67 2.88
N VAL A 138 -17.00 -8.35 2.96
CA VAL A 138 -16.33 -8.65 4.24
C VAL A 138 -15.86 -7.36 4.94
N LEU A 139 -15.21 -6.44 4.22
CA LEU A 139 -14.67 -5.22 4.80
C LEU A 139 -15.73 -4.16 5.16
N THR A 140 -16.82 -4.10 4.40
CA THR A 140 -17.89 -3.11 4.64
C THR A 140 -19.06 -3.67 5.46
N ALA A 141 -19.04 -4.98 5.76
CA ALA A 141 -20.16 -5.74 6.31
C ALA A 141 -21.48 -5.58 5.51
N ARG A 142 -21.38 -5.27 4.22
CA ARG A 142 -22.54 -5.09 3.33
C ARG A 142 -22.82 -6.35 2.52
N SER A 143 -24.07 -6.52 2.08
CA SER A 143 -24.47 -7.66 1.27
C SER A 143 -23.88 -7.60 -0.14
N TRP A 144 -23.70 -8.78 -0.75
CA TRP A 144 -23.24 -8.95 -2.14
C TRP A 144 -23.99 -8.05 -3.12
N THR A 145 -25.31 -7.95 -2.94
CA THR A 145 -26.19 -7.13 -3.76
C THR A 145 -25.89 -5.62 -3.65
N ALA A 146 -25.63 -5.11 -2.45
CA ALA A 146 -25.32 -3.69 -2.24
C ALA A 146 -23.95 -3.32 -2.82
N VAL A 147 -23.00 -4.25 -2.77
CA VAL A 147 -21.65 -4.07 -3.31
C VAL A 147 -21.68 -4.13 -4.85
N ASN A 148 -22.34 -5.13 -5.43
CA ASN A 148 -22.34 -5.31 -6.89
C ASN A 148 -23.05 -4.17 -7.65
N ALA A 149 -24.09 -3.59 -7.04
CA ALA A 149 -24.80 -2.42 -7.60
C ALA A 149 -23.90 -1.17 -7.73
N GLY A 150 -22.92 -0.98 -6.82
CA GLY A 150 -21.97 0.14 -6.87
C GLY A 150 -20.72 -0.12 -7.70
N ILE A 151 -20.42 -1.39 -7.99
CA ILE A 151 -19.29 -1.81 -8.82
C ILE A 151 -19.62 -1.68 -10.31
N SER A 152 -20.86 -2.02 -10.67
CA SER A 152 -21.33 -2.03 -12.05
C SER A 152 -21.32 -0.64 -12.71
N SER A 153 -21.16 0.43 -11.93
CA SER A 153 -21.11 1.82 -12.40
C SER A 153 -19.70 2.34 -12.69
N VAL A 154 -18.63 1.57 -12.43
CA VAL A 154 -17.25 1.96 -12.73
C VAL A 154 -16.70 1.11 -13.88
N PRO A 155 -16.38 1.68 -15.05
CA PRO A 155 -15.88 0.89 -16.18
C PRO A 155 -14.47 0.36 -15.90
N VAL A 156 -14.28 -0.95 -16.08
CA VAL A 156 -12.97 -1.60 -16.04
C VAL A 156 -12.17 -1.14 -17.26
N THR A 157 -11.08 -0.41 -17.04
CA THR A 157 -10.21 0.02 -18.14
C THR A 157 -9.42 -1.19 -18.65
N HIS A 158 -9.84 -1.75 -19.78
CA HIS A 158 -9.10 -2.81 -20.46
C HIS A 158 -7.82 -2.23 -21.06
N LEU A 159 -6.66 -2.55 -20.48
CA LEU A 159 -5.36 -2.33 -21.13
C LEU A 159 -5.11 -3.46 -22.14
N ARG A 160 -4.90 -3.07 -23.41
CA ARG A 160 -4.48 -3.90 -24.54
C ARG A 160 -3.01 -4.26 -24.46
#